data_AF-A0A927R4S7-F1
#
_entry.id   AF-A0A927R4S7-F1
#
_cell.length_a   1.000
_cell.length_b   1.000
_cell.length_c   1.000
_cell.angle_alpha   90.00
_cell.angle_beta   90.00
_cell.angle_gamma   90.00
#
_symmetry.space_group_name_H-M   'P 1'
#
loop_
_entity.id
_entity.type
_entity.pdbx_description
1 polymer ?
#
loop_
_entity_poly.entity_id
_entity_poly.type
_entity_poly.pdbx_seq_one_letter_code
_entity_poly.pdbx_strand_id
1 'polypeptide(L)' 'MKLGSKEYYVNAFKDGLMINYVAPKSQSLESIYIYHEEQIREIPHLKDEEKCSYSRNLQKAYDQTVDEIVGHSEE' A
#
# COMPACT_ATOMS: atom_id res chain seq x y z
N MET A 1 -5.37 -6.22 12.60
CA MET A 1 -5.89 -5.40 11.48
C MET A 1 -6.62 -6.28 10.49
N LYS A 2 -7.67 -5.79 9.83
CA LYS A 2 -8.44 -6.57 8.84
C LYS A 2 -7.76 -6.49 7.48
N LEU A 3 -7.50 -7.64 6.85
CA LEU A 3 -6.99 -7.72 5.48
C LEU A 3 -7.86 -6.87 4.54
N GLY A 4 -7.23 -6.12 3.64
CA GLY A 4 -7.93 -5.28 2.65
C GLY A 4 -8.50 -3.96 3.16
N SER A 5 -8.31 -3.63 4.44
CA SER A 5 -8.65 -2.31 4.99
C SER A 5 -7.60 -1.27 4.59
N LYS A 6 -7.98 0.02 4.61
CA LYS A 6 -7.03 1.13 4.37
C LYS A 6 -5.86 1.08 5.35
N GLU A 7 -6.13 0.86 6.64
CA GLU A 7 -5.12 0.82 7.69
C GLU A 7 -4.10 -0.32 7.51
N TYR A 8 -4.56 -1.47 6.99
CA TYR A 8 -3.67 -2.57 6.63
C TYR A 8 -2.66 -2.14 5.56
N TYR A 9 -3.11 -1.46 4.51
CA TYR A 9 -2.23 -1.01 3.43
C TYR A 9 -1.33 0.15 3.85
N VAL A 10 -1.81 1.09 4.67
CA VAL A 10 -0.96 2.16 5.25
C VAL A 10 0.20 1.55 6.04
N ASN A 11 -0.07 0.55 6.88
CA ASN A 11 1.00 -0.15 7.60
C ASN A 11 1.93 -0.92 6.66
N ALA A 12 1.41 -1.60 5.64
CA ALA A 12 2.24 -2.30 4.66
C ALA A 12 3.20 -1.35 3.92
N PHE A 13 2.74 -0.15 3.56
CA PHE A 13 3.59 0.89 2.99
C PHE A 13 4.65 1.37 3.98
N LYS A 14 4.28 1.65 5.24
CA LYS A 14 5.22 2.08 6.29
C LYS A 14 6.28 1.02 6.56
N ASP A 15 5.89 -0.24 6.69
CA ASP A 15 6.80 -1.37 6.91
C ASP A 15 7.74 -1.57 5.72
N GLY A 16 7.23 -1.52 4.49
CA GLY A 16 8.04 -1.62 3.28
C GLY A 16 9.08 -0.51 3.19
N LEU A 17 8.68 0.75 3.44
CA LEU A 17 9.59 1.89 3.49
C LEU A 17 10.62 1.80 4.62
N MET A 18 10.26 1.25 5.78
CA MET A 18 11.17 1.08 6.92
C MET A 18 12.19 -0.05 6.68
N ILE A 19 11.77 -1.16 6.06
CA ILE A 19 12.66 -2.25 5.62
C ILE A 19 13.66 -1.75 4.56
N ASN A 20 13.24 -0.83 3.69
CA ASN A 20 14.13 -0.18 2.71
C ASN A 20 15.24 0.65 3.34
N TYR A 21 15.06 1.15 4.56
CA TYR A 21 16.12 1.88 5.29
C TYR A 21 17.27 0.95 5.73
N VAL A 22 17.05 -0.37 5.70
CA VAL A 22 17.97 -1.40 6.22
C VAL A 22 18.58 -2.27 5.10
N ALA A 23 17.97 -2.36 3.92
CA ALA A 23 18.41 -3.22 2.81
C ALA A 23 18.82 -2.42 1.55
N PRO A 24 19.86 -2.85 0.79
CA PRO A 24 20.40 -2.11 -0.36
C PRO A 24 19.51 -2.11 -1.62
N LYS A 25 18.32 -2.73 -1.58
CA LYS A 25 17.32 -2.66 -2.65
C LYS A 25 16.15 -1.80 -2.18
N SER A 26 16.21 -0.52 -2.46
CA SER A 26 15.10 0.41 -2.17
C SER A 26 13.89 0.05 -3.03
N GLN A 27 12.84 -0.53 -2.43
CA GLN A 27 11.53 -0.62 -3.05
C GLN A 27 10.86 0.77 -3.01
N SER A 28 10.44 1.29 -4.17
CA SER A 28 9.64 2.52 -4.18
C SER A 28 8.25 2.27 -3.59
N LEU A 29 7.60 3.32 -3.08
CA LEU A 29 6.19 3.25 -2.67
C LEU A 29 5.31 2.69 -3.81
N GLU A 30 5.60 3.10 -5.04
CA GLU A 30 4.97 2.57 -6.26
C GLU A 30 5.19 1.06 -6.44
N SER A 31 6.39 0.55 -6.15
CA SER A 31 6.66 -0.90 -6.21
C SER A 31 5.83 -1.68 -5.20
N ILE A 32 5.66 -1.14 -3.98
CA ILE A 32 4.83 -1.74 -2.94
C ILE A 32 3.34 -1.71 -3.36
N TYR A 33 2.92 -0.62 -4.01
CA TYR A 33 1.55 -0.47 -4.52
C TYR A 33 1.26 -1.52 -5.60
N ILE A 34 2.12 -1.64 -6.61
CA ILE A 34 1.97 -2.62 -7.70
C ILE A 34 1.91 -4.03 -7.15
N TYR A 35 2.80 -4.38 -6.21
CA TYR A 35 2.80 -5.69 -5.57
C TYR A 35 1.45 -6.00 -4.91
N HIS A 36 0.90 -5.08 -4.12
CA HIS A 36 -0.39 -5.31 -3.47
C HIS A 36 -1.56 -5.31 -4.46
N GLU A 37 -1.49 -4.56 -5.55
CA GLU A 37 -2.52 -4.59 -6.60
C GLU A 37 -2.55 -5.95 -7.30
N GLU A 38 -1.39 -6.51 -7.64
CA GLU A 38 -1.27 -7.86 -8.20
C GLU A 38 -1.82 -8.92 -7.23
N GLN A 39 -1.43 -8.84 -5.95
CA GLN A 39 -1.96 -9.74 -4.92
C GLN A 39 -3.49 -9.68 -4.83
N ILE A 40 -4.11 -8.49 -4.87
CA ILE A 40 -5.58 -8.36 -4.85
C ILE A 40 -6.21 -9.06 -6.07
N ARG A 41 -5.62 -8.90 -7.26
CA ARG A 41 -6.10 -9.55 -8.49
C ARG A 41 -6.03 -11.07 -8.41
N GLU A 42 -4.93 -11.59 -7.85
CA GLU A 42 -4.65 -13.03 -7.80
C GLU A 42 -5.40 -13.79 -6.70
N ILE A 43 -6.02 -13.11 -5.72
CA ILE A 43 -6.78 -13.81 -4.67
C ILE A 43 -7.98 -14.56 -5.28
N PRO A 44 -8.01 -15.91 -5.22
CA PRO A 44 -9.02 -16.72 -5.92
C PRO A 44 -10.38 -16.74 -5.22
N HIS A 45 -10.44 -16.36 -3.94
CA HIS A 45 -11.65 -16.45 -3.11
C HIS A 45 -12.36 -15.10 -2.90
N LEU A 46 -11.81 -13.99 -3.42
CA LEU A 46 -12.44 -12.68 -3.36
C LEU A 46 -13.36 -12.47 -4.56
N LYS A 47 -14.56 -11.97 -4.32
CA LYS A 47 -15.45 -11.50 -5.39
C LYS A 47 -14.90 -10.21 -6.01
N ASP A 48 -15.27 -9.93 -7.26
CA ASP A 48 -14.83 -8.71 -7.95
C ASP A 48 -15.21 -7.42 -7.21
N GLU A 49 -16.37 -7.39 -6.55
CA GLU A 49 -16.79 -6.25 -5.73
C GLU A 49 -15.88 -6.03 -4.51
N GLU A 50 -15.41 -7.11 -3.89
CA GLU A 50 -14.50 -7.05 -2.76
C GLU A 50 -13.08 -6.68 -3.22
N LYS A 51 -12.63 -7.20 -4.37
CA LYS A 51 -11.38 -6.78 -5.02
C LYS A 51 -11.40 -5.28 -5.34
N CYS A 52 -12.50 -4.77 -5.91
CA CYS A 52 -12.67 -3.34 -6.16
C CYS A 52 -12.59 -2.52 -4.86
N SER A 53 -13.20 -3.00 -3.78
CA SER A 53 -13.12 -2.34 -2.47
C SER A 53 -11.69 -2.32 -1.93
N TYR A 54 -10.97 -3.44 -2.07
CA TYR A 54 -9.58 -3.57 -1.62
C TYR A 54 -8.65 -2.67 -2.43
N SER A 55 -8.80 -2.62 -3.76
CA SER A 55 -8.02 -1.72 -4.62
C SER A 55 -8.30 -0.24 -4.30
N ARG A 56 -9.55 0.15 -4.03
CA ARG A 56 -9.87 1.51 -3.58
C ARG A 56 -9.23 1.85 -2.24
N ASN A 57 -9.21 0.90 -1.31
CA ASN A 57 -8.55 1.10 -0.02
C ASN A 57 -7.03 1.18 -0.15
N LEU A 58 -6.44 0.40 -1.06
CA LEU A 58 -5.03 0.46 -1.40
C LEU A 58 -4.66 1.83 -1.99
N GLN A 59 -5.44 2.33 -2.96
CA GLN A 59 -5.23 3.65 -3.54
C GLN A 59 -5.31 4.76 -2.48
N LYS A 60 -6.33 4.75 -1.61
CA LYS A 60 -6.45 5.73 -0.52
C LYS A 60 -5.26 5.69 0.45
N ALA A 61 -4.75 4.50 0.73
CA ALA A 61 -3.57 4.34 1.58
C ALA A 61 -2.29 4.85 0.91
N TYR A 62 -2.17 4.63 -0.40
CA TYR A 62 -1.09 5.16 -1.22
C TYR A 62 -1.11 6.68 -1.24
N ASP A 63 -2.25 7.29 -1.58
CA ASP A 63 -2.41 8.76 -1.62
C ASP A 63 -2.09 9.38 -0.26
N GLN A 64 -2.60 8.79 0.84
CA GLN A 64 -2.28 9.25 2.20
C GLN A 64 -0.77 9.12 2.50
N THR A 65 -0.14 8.04 2.09
CA THR A 65 1.29 7.81 2.38
C THR A 65 2.17 8.72 1.52
N VAL A 66 1.80 8.98 0.26
CA VAL A 66 2.45 9.99 -0.58
C VAL A 66 2.33 11.35 0.07
N ASP A 67 1.15 11.74 0.53
CA ASP A 67 0.92 13.01 1.23
C ASP A 67 1.76 13.10 2.52
N GLU A 68 1.81 12.04 3.34
CA GLU A 68 2.66 12.00 4.54
C GLU A 68 4.16 12.13 4.21
N ILE A 69 4.63 11.58 3.08
CA ILE A 69 6.06 11.63 2.69
C ILE A 69 6.42 12.95 2.01
N VAL A 70 5.56 13.43 1.11
CA VAL A 70 5.79 14.64 0.31
C VAL A 70 5.41 15.90 1.10
N GLY A 71 4.30 15.86 1.82
CA GLY A 71 3.75 16.91 2.68
C GLY A 71 4.50 17.10 4.01
N HIS A 72 5.48 16.25 4.34
CA HIS A 72 6.51 16.59 5.34
C HIS A 72 7.50 17.67 4.86
N SER A 73 7.24 18.29 3.70
CA SER A 73 7.86 19.54 3.23
C SER A 73 6.98 20.77 3.48
N GLU A 74 6.15 20.79 4.53
CA GLU A 74 5.51 22.02 5.01
C GLU A 74 6.20 22.54 6.27
N GLU A 75 6.66 23.79 6.14
CA GLU A 75 7.37 24.69 7.07
C GLU A 75 6.69 24.90 8.43
#